data_AF-A0A946KXQ8-F1
#
_entry.id   AF-A0A946KXQ8-F1
#
_cell.length_a   1.000
_cell.length_b   1.000
_cell.length_c   1.000
_cell.angle_alpha   90.00
_cell.angle_beta   90.00
_cell.angle_gamma   90.00
#
_symmetry.space_group_name_H-M   'P 1'
#
loop_
_entity.id
_entity.type
_entity.pdbx_description
1 polymer ?
#
loop_
_entity_poly.entity_id
_entity_poly.type
_entity_poly.pdbx_seq_one_letter_code
_entity_poly.pdbx_strand_id
1 'polypeptide(L)'
;MGQLRLNLLVIVLVGLSPVLSFGVAEEPPPPSEGICYKVFYEANFNELIKLRPHNYSSKISSCIASTVISDIKHFRCECKKVEDAKFCQQVVAIKGTFKNVEMYAAAVAYHCEKMSRL
;
A
#
# COMPACT_ATOMS: atom_id res chain seq x y z
N MET A 1 25.62 47.15 -12.85
CA MET A 1 25.62 46.59 -14.22
C MET A 1 26.84 45.67 -14.36
N GLY A 2 26.81 44.38 -14.06
CA GLY A 2 25.67 43.49 -13.90
C GLY A 2 25.45 42.64 -15.16
N GLN A 3 26.42 41.83 -15.60
CA GLN A 3 26.15 40.70 -16.50
C GLN A 3 27.31 39.70 -16.66
N LEU A 4 28.24 39.60 -15.70
CA LEU A 4 29.37 38.65 -15.78
C LEU A 4 29.47 37.81 -14.50
N ARG A 5 28.31 37.43 -13.95
CA ARG A 5 28.20 36.72 -12.66
C ARG A 5 27.28 35.49 -12.69
N LEU A 6 26.71 35.09 -13.83
CA LEU A 6 25.64 34.07 -13.82
C LEU A 6 25.87 32.79 -14.63
N ASN A 7 26.79 32.75 -15.60
CA ASN A 7 26.85 31.60 -16.51
C ASN A 7 27.96 30.57 -16.22
N LEU A 8 28.81 30.79 -15.20
CA LEU A 8 29.82 29.79 -14.79
C LEU A 8 29.39 28.95 -13.57
N LEU A 9 28.33 29.37 -12.86
CA LEU A 9 27.74 28.62 -11.75
C LEU A 9 26.68 27.60 -12.19
N VAL A 10 26.15 27.74 -13.42
CA VAL A 10 25.09 26.86 -13.95
C VAL A 10 25.66 25.57 -14.55
N ILE A 11 26.95 25.52 -14.90
CA ILE A 11 27.56 24.35 -15.53
C ILE A 11 28.02 23.31 -14.49
N VAL A 12 28.21 23.71 -13.23
CA VAL A 12 28.65 22.81 -12.14
C VAL A 12 27.49 22.19 -11.36
N LEU A 13 26.27 22.71 -11.49
CA LEU A 13 25.07 22.23 -10.79
C LEU A 13 24.25 21.18 -11.56
N VAL A 14 24.60 20.88 -12.82
CA VAL A 14 23.82 19.96 -13.68
C VAL A 14 24.62 18.72 -14.11
N GLY A 15 25.91 18.63 -13.77
CA GLY A 15 26.82 17.56 -14.23
C GLY A 15 27.15 16.45 -13.22
N LEU A 16 26.57 16.46 -12.02
CA LEU A 16 26.98 15.60 -10.90
C LEU A 16 25.81 14.98 -10.13
N SER A 17 24.66 14.77 -10.79
CA SER A 17 23.68 13.82 -10.26
C SER A 17 24.11 12.43 -10.70
N PRO A 18 24.64 11.58 -9.80
CA PRO A 18 24.78 10.18 -10.12
C PRO A 18 23.38 9.66 -10.46
N VAL A 19 23.27 9.05 -11.63
CA VAL A 19 22.21 8.11 -11.95
C VAL A 19 22.33 6.98 -10.94
N LEU A 20 21.73 7.17 -9.76
CA LEU A 20 21.46 6.12 -8.78
C LEU A 20 20.28 5.31 -9.31
N SER A 21 20.49 4.70 -10.47
CA SER A 21 19.80 3.50 -10.86
C SER A 21 20.65 2.38 -10.29
N PHE A 22 20.25 1.82 -9.14
CA PHE A 22 20.40 0.41 -8.76
C PHE A 22 19.91 0.25 -7.33
N GLY A 23 18.88 -0.58 -7.19
CA GLY A 23 18.39 -1.10 -5.92
C GLY A 23 17.56 -0.10 -5.12
N VAL A 24 16.31 0.13 -5.53
CA VAL A 24 15.27 0.25 -4.51
C VAL A 24 15.33 -1.09 -3.78
N ALA A 25 16.09 -1.14 -2.70
CA ALA A 25 15.76 -2.04 -1.61
C ALA A 25 14.27 -1.76 -1.38
N GLU A 26 13.42 -2.72 -1.70
CA GLU A 26 12.05 -2.68 -1.23
C GLU A 26 12.20 -2.42 0.27
N GLU A 27 11.84 -1.20 0.71
CA GLU A 27 11.82 -0.90 2.12
C GLU A 27 10.99 -2.03 2.74
N PRO A 28 11.54 -2.81 3.68
CA PRO A 28 10.75 -3.82 4.34
C PRO A 28 9.51 -3.10 4.86
N PRO A 29 8.29 -3.63 4.60
CA PRO A 29 7.06 -2.95 4.89
C PRO A 29 7.10 -2.35 6.30
N PRO A 30 6.68 -1.08 6.47
CA PRO A 30 6.87 -0.34 7.71
C PRO A 30 6.31 -1.12 8.90
N PRO A 31 6.93 -1.03 10.09
CA PRO A 31 6.68 -1.92 11.20
C PRO A 31 5.29 -1.66 11.81
N SER A 32 4.28 -2.29 11.23
CA SER A 32 3.10 -2.75 11.95
C SER A 32 2.60 -4.07 11.36
N GLU A 33 3.49 -5.02 11.11
CA GLU A 33 3.09 -6.35 10.64
C GLU A 33 2.58 -7.20 11.80
N GLY A 34 1.43 -6.83 12.33
CA GLY A 34 0.63 -7.73 13.14
C GLY A 34 0.21 -8.94 12.29
N ILE A 35 0.00 -10.09 12.93
CA ILE A 35 -0.41 -11.36 12.29
C ILE A 35 -1.52 -11.16 11.25
N CYS A 36 -2.49 -10.27 11.52
CA CYS A 36 -3.59 -9.97 10.61
C CYS A 36 -3.19 -9.24 9.32
N TYR A 37 -2.20 -8.34 9.34
CA TYR A 37 -1.73 -7.68 8.11
C TYR A 37 -1.23 -8.74 7.13
N LYS A 38 -0.38 -9.64 7.62
CA LYS A 38 0.16 -10.75 6.83
C LYS A 38 -0.95 -11.64 6.26
N VAL A 39 -1.96 -11.97 7.08
CA VAL A 39 -3.13 -12.75 6.64
C VAL A 39 -3.85 -12.06 5.47
N PHE A 40 -4.13 -10.77 5.57
CA PHE A 40 -4.79 -10.04 4.50
C PHE A 40 -3.89 -9.93 3.26
N TYR A 41 -2.61 -9.62 3.43
CA TYR A 41 -1.68 -9.50 2.32
C TYR A 41 -1.53 -10.82 1.56
N GLU A 42 -1.26 -11.94 2.25
CA GLU A 42 -1.02 -13.22 1.59
C GLU A 42 -2.28 -13.74 0.89
N ALA A 43 -3.46 -13.62 1.52
CA ALA A 43 -4.72 -14.03 0.92
C ALA A 43 -5.00 -13.27 -0.38
N ASN A 44 -4.84 -11.94 -0.39
CA ASN A 44 -5.09 -11.14 -1.58
C ASN A 44 -4.01 -11.36 -2.65
N PHE A 45 -2.74 -11.48 -2.26
CA PHE A 45 -1.63 -11.68 -3.17
C PHE A 45 -1.76 -13.00 -3.95
N ASN A 46 -2.10 -14.09 -3.25
CA ASN A 46 -2.26 -15.42 -3.84
C ASN A 46 -3.39 -15.48 -4.88
N GLU A 47 -4.45 -14.71 -4.69
CA GLU A 47 -5.51 -14.61 -5.70
C GLU A 47 -5.12 -13.71 -6.87
N LEU A 48 -4.47 -12.57 -6.61
CA LEU A 48 -4.10 -11.61 -7.63
C LEU A 48 -2.99 -12.09 -8.57
N ILE A 49 -2.00 -12.84 -8.06
CA ILE A 49 -0.89 -13.35 -8.89
C ILE A 49 -1.36 -14.32 -9.99
N LYS A 50 -2.53 -14.94 -9.82
CA LYS A 50 -3.17 -15.77 -10.88
C LYS A 50 -3.67 -14.93 -12.06
N LEU A 51 -3.89 -13.63 -11.86
CA LEU A 51 -4.56 -12.74 -12.80
C LEU A 51 -3.67 -11.62 -13.33
N ARG A 52 -2.61 -11.25 -12.60
CA ARG A 52 -1.80 -10.04 -12.84
C ARG A 52 -0.31 -10.29 -12.59
N PRO A 53 0.59 -9.47 -13.18
CA PRO A 53 2.02 -9.56 -12.94
C PRO A 53 2.38 -9.41 -11.45
N HIS A 54 3.40 -10.14 -11.01
CA HIS A 54 3.83 -10.21 -9.60
C HIS A 54 3.95 -8.84 -8.93
N ASN A 55 4.65 -7.89 -9.57
CA ASN A 55 4.89 -6.56 -9.01
C ASN A 55 3.58 -5.75 -8.84
N TYR A 56 2.63 -5.94 -9.74
CA TYR A 56 1.35 -5.25 -9.67
C TYR A 56 0.44 -5.89 -8.61
N SER A 57 0.43 -7.22 -8.52
CA SER A 57 -0.26 -7.96 -7.47
C SER A 57 0.23 -7.60 -6.07
N SER A 58 1.55 -7.45 -5.89
CA SER A 58 2.16 -7.03 -4.62
C SER A 58 1.67 -5.65 -4.20
N LYS A 59 1.72 -4.66 -5.11
CA LYS A 59 1.24 -3.29 -4.85
C LYS A 59 -0.23 -3.25 -4.43
N ILE A 60 -1.10 -3.93 -5.18
CA ILE A 60 -2.53 -3.96 -4.87
C ILE A 60 -2.77 -4.67 -3.53
N SER A 61 -2.12 -5.81 -3.30
CA SER A 61 -2.28 -6.56 -2.06
C SER A 61 -1.85 -5.75 -0.82
N SER A 62 -0.71 -5.07 -0.91
CA SER A 62 -0.22 -4.17 0.14
C SER A 62 -1.20 -3.03 0.44
N CYS A 63 -1.76 -2.41 -0.60
CA CYS A 63 -2.80 -1.38 -0.43
C CYS A 63 -4.03 -1.94 0.29
N ILE A 64 -4.53 -3.11 -0.12
CA ILE A 64 -5.71 -3.74 0.48
C ILE A 64 -5.44 -4.05 1.96
N ALA A 65 -4.33 -4.72 2.26
CA ALA A 65 -3.96 -5.08 3.62
C ALA A 65 -3.82 -3.84 4.52
N SER A 66 -3.18 -2.78 4.02
CA SER A 66 -3.00 -1.53 4.77
C SER A 66 -4.31 -0.80 5.03
N THR A 67 -5.19 -0.74 4.03
CA THR A 67 -6.53 -0.13 4.14
C THR A 67 -7.35 -0.89 5.19
N VAL A 68 -7.42 -2.21 5.09
CA VAL A 68 -8.17 -3.04 6.02
C VAL A 68 -7.65 -2.88 7.45
N ILE A 69 -6.32 -2.89 7.66
CA ILE A 69 -5.74 -2.71 8.99
C ILE A 69 -6.00 -1.29 9.54
N SER A 70 -5.96 -0.27 8.68
CA SER A 70 -6.31 1.10 9.07
C SER A 70 -7.77 1.20 9.54
N ASP A 71 -8.69 0.58 8.81
CA ASP A 71 -10.12 0.58 9.17
C ASP A 71 -10.36 -0.21 10.46
N ILE A 72 -9.70 -1.35 10.64
CA ILE A 72 -9.73 -2.13 11.88
C ILE A 72 -9.29 -1.29 13.07
N LYS A 73 -8.17 -0.55 12.94
CA LYS A 73 -7.68 0.39 13.96
C LYS A 73 -8.69 1.51 14.21
N HIS A 74 -9.25 2.10 13.17
CA HIS A 74 -10.25 3.16 13.25
C HIS A 74 -11.48 2.71 14.05
N PHE A 75 -11.96 1.49 13.80
CA PHE A 75 -13.13 0.92 14.47
C PHE A 75 -12.83 0.23 15.80
N ARG A 76 -11.58 0.35 16.29
CA ARG A 76 -11.08 -0.20 17.56
C ARG A 76 -11.28 -1.70 17.69
N CYS A 77 -11.12 -2.45 16.59
CA CYS A 77 -11.10 -3.91 16.65
C CYS A 77 -9.68 -4.40 16.90
N GLU A 78 -9.50 -5.28 17.88
CA GLU A 78 -8.20 -5.86 18.18
C GLU A 78 -7.98 -7.09 17.31
N CYS A 79 -6.93 -7.06 16.48
CA CYS A 79 -6.57 -8.17 15.61
C CYS A 79 -5.22 -8.76 16.07
N LYS A 80 -5.29 -9.67 17.04
CA LYS A 80 -4.12 -10.25 17.72
C LYS A 80 -3.78 -11.64 17.20
N LYS A 81 -4.75 -12.36 16.64
CA LYS A 81 -4.61 -13.72 16.09
C LYS A 81 -5.24 -13.81 14.70
N VAL A 82 -4.97 -14.90 13.98
CA VAL A 82 -5.46 -15.12 12.61
C VAL A 82 -6.99 -15.16 12.58
N GLU A 83 -7.62 -15.73 13.59
CA GLU A 83 -9.06 -15.89 13.68
C GLU A 83 -9.79 -14.54 13.82
N ASP A 84 -9.12 -13.54 14.40
CA ASP A 84 -9.65 -12.20 14.58
C ASP A 84 -9.81 -11.46 13.24
N ALA A 85 -9.05 -11.84 12.21
CA ALA A 85 -9.06 -11.14 10.92
C ALA A 85 -10.46 -11.11 10.29
N LYS A 86 -11.13 -12.27 10.25
CA LYS A 86 -12.49 -12.39 9.68
C LYS A 86 -13.52 -11.66 10.53
N PHE A 87 -13.40 -11.74 11.85
CA PHE A 87 -14.29 -11.04 12.77
C PHE A 87 -14.14 -9.52 12.64
N CYS A 88 -12.91 -9.01 12.65
CA CYS A 88 -12.66 -7.59 12.50
C CYS A 88 -13.10 -7.04 11.14
N GLN A 89 -12.97 -7.81 10.06
CA GLN A 89 -13.55 -7.42 8.76
C GLN A 89 -15.07 -7.30 8.80
N GLN A 90 -15.77 -8.18 9.52
CA GLN A 90 -17.23 -8.06 9.72
C GLN A 90 -17.59 -6.81 10.52
N VAL A 91 -16.84 -6.52 11.59
CA VAL A 91 -17.03 -5.29 12.38
C VAL A 91 -16.84 -4.05 11.52
N VAL A 92 -15.78 -4.00 10.70
CA VAL A 92 -15.52 -2.90 9.77
C VAL A 92 -16.66 -2.78 8.75
N ALA A 93 -17.10 -3.87 8.14
CA ALA A 93 -18.19 -3.84 7.16
C ALA A 93 -19.48 -3.26 7.76
N ILE A 94 -19.88 -3.73 8.95
CA ILE A 94 -21.10 -3.27 9.64
C ILE A 94 -20.97 -1.79 10.04
N LYS A 95 -19.88 -1.42 10.71
CA LYS A 95 -19.68 -0.03 11.18
C LYS A 95 -19.42 0.96 10.04
N GLY A 96 -18.84 0.49 8.95
CA GLY A 96 -18.65 1.22 7.69
C GLY A 96 -19.91 1.28 6.82
N THR A 97 -21.07 0.82 7.31
CA THR A 97 -22.37 0.85 6.61
C THR A 97 -22.42 0.04 5.31
N PHE A 98 -21.55 -0.94 5.16
CA PHE A 98 -21.60 -1.90 4.06
C PHE A 98 -22.65 -2.99 4.36
N LYS A 99 -23.26 -3.54 3.30
CA LYS A 99 -24.25 -4.62 3.45
C LYS A 99 -23.63 -5.91 4.00
N ASN A 100 -22.40 -6.20 3.62
CA ASN A 100 -21.65 -7.39 4.00
C ASN A 100 -20.14 -7.19 3.75
N VAL A 101 -19.35 -8.20 4.12
CA VAL A 101 -17.89 -8.19 3.96
C VAL A 101 -17.49 -8.18 2.49
N GLU A 102 -18.26 -8.83 1.62
CA GLU A 102 -18.00 -8.88 0.18
C GLU A 102 -18.08 -7.50 -0.45
N MET A 103 -19.09 -6.71 -0.09
CA MET A 103 -19.26 -5.34 -0.59
C MET A 103 -18.15 -4.41 -0.09
N TYR A 104 -17.76 -4.56 1.18
CA TYR A 104 -16.61 -3.85 1.74
C TYR A 104 -15.30 -4.22 1.00
N ALA A 105 -15.04 -5.52 0.83
CA ALA A 105 -13.85 -6.01 0.13
C ALA A 105 -13.80 -5.51 -1.33
N ALA A 106 -14.93 -5.51 -2.04
CA ALA A 106 -15.03 -4.97 -3.39
C ALA A 106 -14.72 -3.46 -3.44
N ALA A 107 -15.21 -2.69 -2.46
CA ALA A 107 -14.93 -1.25 -2.38
C ALA A 107 -13.44 -0.97 -2.14
N VAL A 108 -12.81 -1.70 -1.20
CA VAL A 108 -11.36 -1.59 -0.93
C VAL A 108 -10.54 -2.00 -2.16
N ALA A 109 -10.90 -3.12 -2.80
CA ALA A 109 -10.21 -3.58 -4.00
C ALA A 109 -10.30 -2.56 -5.14
N TYR A 110 -11.49 -1.97 -5.37
CA TYR A 110 -11.69 -0.93 -6.37
C TYR A 110 -10.85 0.32 -6.08
N HIS A 111 -10.82 0.77 -4.82
CA HIS A 111 -9.99 1.89 -4.39
C HIS A 111 -8.51 1.63 -4.67
N CYS A 112 -8.00 0.48 -4.23
CA CYS A 112 -6.59 0.11 -4.39
C CYS A 112 -6.20 -0.11 -5.85
N GLU A 113 -7.10 -0.64 -6.67
CA GLU A 113 -6.88 -0.76 -8.11
C GLU A 113 -6.73 0.62 -8.77
N LYS A 114 -7.57 1.59 -8.40
CA LYS A 114 -7.46 2.97 -8.90
C LYS A 114 -6.15 3.61 -8.47
N MET A 115 -5.78 3.47 -7.21
CA MET A 115 -4.53 4.04 -6.68
C MET A 115 -3.29 3.42 -7.30
N SER A 116 -3.34 2.12 -7.65
CA SER A 116 -2.19 1.43 -8.27
C SER A 116 -1.96 1.79 -9.75
N ARG A 117 -2.89 2.52 -10.38
CA ARG A 117 -2.78 3.00 -11.76
C ARG A 117 -2.27 4.45 -11.86
N LEU A 118 -2.16 5.14 -10.72
CA LEU A 118 -1.55 6.47 -10.58
C LEU A 118 -0.05 6.34 -10.37
#